data_AF-A0A9X4KVD8-F1
#
_entry.id   AF-A0A9X4KVD8-F1
#
_cell.length_a   1.000
_cell.length_b   1.000
_cell.length_c   1.000
_cell.angle_alpha   90.00
_cell.angle_beta   90.00
_cell.angle_gamma   90.00
#
_symmetry.space_group_name_H-M   'P 1'
#
loop_
_entity.id
_entity.type
_entity.pdbx_description
1 polymer ?
#
loop_
_entity_poly.entity_id
_entity_poly.type
_entity_poly.pdbx_seq_one_letter_code
_entity_poly.pdbx_strand_id
1 'polypeptide(L)'
;MLPVQLFKKAELSSVPDEQVIKVLKSSGTTSQQPSKIYLDRETASRQTKALSYIMKSFIGGQRLPMVIVDSKAVIQNRQSYSARGAGILGFSNFGRDHFYLLDEEMKPDWEGLRAFLDKHADTRKLIFGFTFIVWLHLYKEAVRQEQRVDFGDSVLIHGGGWKKLEQEKTDSLTFNRLLRDSLGIRSSYNYYGMVEQVGSIFMECEQGWLHTPDFADVLVRDPYTLEVLPNGKEGIVQVMSLLPSSYPGHNLLTEDVGVILGEDNCPCGRHGKMFRVSGRLPAAEIRGCSDTYSAT
;
A
#
# COMPACT_ATOMS: atom_id res chain seq x y z
N MET A 1 -20.36 -9.94 -6.93
CA MET A 1 -19.21 -9.02 -6.94
C MET A 1 -19.70 -7.61 -7.21
N LEU A 2 -19.15 -6.62 -6.52
CA LEU A 2 -19.51 -5.21 -6.68
C LEU A 2 -18.41 -4.46 -7.43
N PRO A 3 -18.70 -3.72 -8.51
CA PRO A 3 -17.69 -2.85 -9.13
C PRO A 3 -17.22 -1.79 -8.15
N VAL A 4 -15.91 -1.63 -7.98
CA VAL A 4 -15.30 -0.69 -7.01
C VAL A 4 -15.74 0.77 -7.24
N GLN A 5 -16.13 1.10 -8.47
CA GLN A 5 -16.65 2.41 -8.86
C GLN A 5 -17.95 2.80 -8.13
N LEU A 6 -18.73 1.85 -7.63
CA LEU A 6 -20.00 2.16 -6.98
C LEU A 6 -19.81 2.97 -5.70
N PHE A 7 -18.70 2.80 -4.98
CA PHE A 7 -18.36 3.56 -3.77
C PHE A 7 -18.17 5.07 -4.01
N LYS A 8 -17.98 5.49 -5.26
CA LYS A 8 -17.96 6.91 -5.66
C LYS A 8 -19.35 7.45 -6.00
N LYS A 9 -20.27 6.57 -6.41
CA LYS A 9 -21.57 6.95 -6.97
C LYS A 9 -22.71 6.84 -5.96
N ALA A 10 -22.52 6.06 -4.91
CA ALA A 10 -23.53 5.80 -3.90
C ALA A 10 -22.90 5.76 -2.50
N GLU A 11 -23.72 6.08 -1.49
CA GLU A 11 -23.37 5.88 -0.09
C GLU A 11 -23.69 4.44 0.28
N LEU A 12 -22.65 3.62 0.37
CA LEU A 12 -22.77 2.20 0.64
C LEU A 12 -22.42 1.92 2.10
N SER A 13 -23.45 1.90 2.95
CA SER A 13 -23.38 1.48 4.35
C SER A 13 -24.27 0.25 4.59
N SER A 14 -23.80 -0.65 5.44
CA SER A 14 -24.57 -1.82 5.91
C SER A 14 -24.96 -1.68 7.39
N VAL A 15 -24.70 -0.52 8.00
CA VAL A 15 -25.03 -0.20 9.39
C VAL A 15 -25.75 1.16 9.47
N PRO A 16 -26.55 1.40 10.52
CA PRO A 16 -27.12 2.72 10.80
C PRO A 16 -26.06 3.80 11.01
N ASP A 17 -26.40 5.05 10.71
CA ASP A 17 -25.48 6.20 10.79
C ASP A 17 -24.90 6.39 12.20
N GLU A 18 -25.67 6.11 13.25
CA GLU A 18 -25.22 6.21 14.64
C GLU A 18 -24.12 5.20 15.02
N GLN A 19 -23.96 4.13 14.23
CA GLN A 19 -22.90 3.13 14.43
C GLN A 19 -21.62 3.46 13.66
N VAL A 20 -21.66 4.42 12.73
CA VAL A 20 -20.51 4.84 11.94
C VAL A 20 -19.56 5.66 12.83
N ILE A 21 -18.38 5.11 13.09
CA ILE A 21 -17.35 5.79 13.89
C ILE A 21 -16.34 6.56 13.04
N LYS A 22 -16.24 6.21 11.75
CA LYS A 22 -15.26 6.80 10.83
C LYS A 22 -15.71 6.62 9.38
N VAL A 23 -15.44 7.63 8.55
CA VAL A 23 -15.56 7.53 7.09
C VAL A 23 -14.19 7.69 6.46
N LEU A 24 -13.72 6.67 5.75
CA LEU A 24 -12.49 6.75 4.95
C LEU A 24 -12.81 7.24 3.53
N LYS A 25 -11.89 7.99 2.94
CA LYS A 25 -12.01 8.50 1.57
C LYS A 25 -10.85 8.00 0.72
N SER A 26 -11.12 7.61 -0.53
CA SER A 26 -10.04 7.35 -1.49
C SER A 26 -9.31 8.65 -1.84
N SER A 27 -8.07 8.55 -2.31
CA SER A 27 -7.42 9.67 -3.00
C SER A 27 -8.16 9.94 -4.31
N GLY A 28 -8.90 11.04 -4.37
CA GLY A 28 -9.51 11.54 -5.61
C GLY A 28 -8.49 12.37 -6.40
N THR A 29 -8.54 12.29 -7.73
CA THR A 29 -7.98 13.33 -8.59
C THR A 29 -8.88 14.57 -8.52
N THR A 30 -8.34 15.75 -8.83
CA THR A 30 -8.94 17.07 -8.62
C THR A 30 -10.31 17.29 -9.29
N SER A 31 -10.76 16.35 -10.13
CA SER A 31 -12.00 16.43 -10.92
C SER A 31 -13.09 15.42 -10.53
N GLN A 32 -12.94 14.60 -9.48
CA GLN A 32 -13.93 13.56 -9.17
C GLN A 32 -14.19 13.29 -7.68
N GLN A 33 -15.41 12.82 -7.38
CA GLN A 33 -15.79 12.39 -6.04
C GLN A 33 -14.97 11.17 -5.58
N PRO A 34 -14.40 11.18 -4.36
CA PRO A 34 -13.70 10.04 -3.80
C PRO A 34 -14.67 8.95 -3.34
N SER A 35 -14.21 7.69 -3.32
CA SER A 35 -14.93 6.60 -2.67
C SER A 35 -15.13 6.92 -1.20
N LYS A 36 -16.32 6.63 -0.64
CA LYS A 36 -16.61 6.76 0.80
C LYS A 36 -16.81 5.39 1.44
N ILE A 37 -16.10 5.12 2.52
CA ILE A 37 -16.15 3.83 3.23
C ILE A 37 -16.53 4.07 4.68
N TYR A 38 -17.70 3.55 5.07
CA TYR A 38 -18.32 3.74 6.36
C TYR A 38 -17.90 2.60 7.29
N LEU A 39 -17.16 2.94 8.36
CA LEU A 39 -16.64 1.97 9.32
C LEU A 39 -17.40 2.06 10.65
N ASP A 40 -17.88 0.92 11.11
CA ASP A 40 -18.26 0.71 12.49
C ASP A 40 -17.04 0.29 13.34
N ARG A 41 -17.26 0.16 14.65
CA ARG A 41 -16.21 -0.24 15.60
C ARG A 41 -15.70 -1.67 15.35
N GLU A 42 -16.58 -2.58 14.97
CA GLU A 42 -16.24 -4.00 14.83
C GLU A 42 -15.39 -4.25 13.58
N THR A 43 -15.79 -3.68 12.44
CA THR A 43 -15.05 -3.71 11.18
C THR A 43 -13.68 -3.06 11.37
N ALA A 44 -13.61 -1.87 11.97
CA ALA A 44 -12.33 -1.21 12.22
C ALA A 44 -11.39 -2.08 13.08
N SER A 45 -11.93 -2.72 14.13
CA SER A 45 -11.17 -3.64 15.00
C SER A 45 -10.64 -4.86 14.24
N ARG A 46 -11.47 -5.49 13.41
CA ARG A 46 -11.05 -6.60 12.53
C ARG A 46 -9.94 -6.17 11.57
N GLN A 47 -10.10 -5.02 10.91
CA GLN A 47 -9.12 -4.50 9.97
C GLN A 47 -7.75 -4.26 10.64
N THR A 48 -7.73 -3.70 11.86
CA THR A 48 -6.50 -3.50 12.62
C THR A 48 -5.83 -4.83 13.01
N LYS A 49 -6.61 -5.82 13.46
CA LYS A 49 -6.09 -7.15 13.82
C LYS A 49 -5.52 -7.88 12.60
N ALA A 50 -6.25 -7.85 11.48
CA ALA A 50 -5.84 -8.43 10.21
C ALA A 50 -4.51 -7.83 9.72
N LEU A 51 -4.39 -6.50 9.70
CA LEU A 51 -3.15 -5.84 9.32
C LEU A 51 -2.01 -6.20 10.27
N SER A 52 -2.26 -6.31 11.57
CA SER A 52 -1.24 -6.73 12.54
C SER A 52 -0.75 -8.15 12.32
N TYR A 53 -1.66 -9.07 11.96
CA TYR A 53 -1.31 -10.44 11.60
C TYR A 53 -0.42 -10.50 10.36
N ILE A 54 -0.80 -9.79 9.29
CA ILE A 54 0.01 -9.69 8.06
C ILE A 54 1.40 -9.16 8.38
N MET A 55 1.47 -8.02 9.08
CA MET A 55 2.73 -7.32 9.32
C MET A 55 3.71 -8.11 10.19
N LYS A 56 3.20 -8.88 11.17
CA LYS A 56 4.03 -9.70 12.06
C LYS A 56 4.99 -10.61 11.30
N SER A 57 4.59 -11.13 10.13
CA SER A 57 5.42 -12.00 9.29
C SER A 57 6.58 -11.29 8.59
N PHE A 58 6.55 -9.94 8.49
CA PHE A 58 7.59 -9.15 7.81
C PHE A 58 8.49 -8.39 8.80
N ILE A 59 7.89 -7.89 9.89
CA ILE A 59 8.56 -6.98 10.82
C ILE A 59 8.70 -7.53 12.24
N GLY A 60 8.09 -8.70 12.53
CA GLY A 60 8.06 -9.28 13.87
C GLY A 60 6.93 -8.72 14.75
N GLY A 61 6.92 -9.12 16.02
CA GLY A 61 5.86 -8.75 16.98
C GLY A 61 6.07 -7.42 17.72
N GLN A 62 7.21 -6.75 17.55
CA GLN A 62 7.57 -5.53 18.27
C GLN A 62 7.40 -4.29 17.39
N ARG A 63 7.12 -3.14 18.02
CA ARG A 63 7.13 -1.85 17.32
C ARG A 63 8.55 -1.40 17.06
N LEU A 64 8.85 -1.06 15.80
CA LEU A 64 10.18 -0.66 15.34
C LEU A 64 10.33 0.87 15.31
N PRO A 65 11.51 1.46 15.55
CA PRO A 65 11.77 2.84 15.17
C PRO A 65 11.40 3.05 13.70
N MET A 66 10.67 4.12 13.39
CA MET A 66 10.02 4.23 12.08
C MET A 66 10.39 5.51 11.33
N VAL A 67 10.89 5.34 10.12
CA VAL A 67 11.05 6.42 9.13
C VAL A 67 9.83 6.42 8.22
N ILE A 68 9.13 7.53 8.18
CA ILE A 68 8.03 7.80 7.27
C ILE A 68 8.58 8.67 6.15
N VAL A 69 8.61 8.13 4.93
CA VAL A 69 9.06 8.82 3.73
C VAL A 69 7.92 9.70 3.22
N ASP A 70 7.61 10.72 4.01
CA ASP A 70 6.53 11.68 3.81
C ASP A 70 6.72 12.89 4.72
N SER A 71 5.88 13.91 4.55
CA SER A 71 5.83 15.06 5.44
C SER A 71 4.77 14.85 6.53
N LYS A 72 5.00 15.46 7.69
CA LYS A 72 4.03 15.37 8.80
C LYS A 72 2.71 16.07 8.49
N ALA A 73 2.71 17.04 7.58
CA ALA A 73 1.53 17.79 7.17
C ALA A 73 0.43 16.89 6.58
N VAL A 74 0.80 15.76 5.94
CA VAL A 74 -0.14 14.83 5.29
C VAL A 74 -1.16 14.20 6.25
N ILE A 75 -0.82 14.12 7.55
CA ILE A 75 -1.71 13.56 8.58
C ILE A 75 -2.36 14.63 9.47
N GLN A 76 -1.90 15.89 9.40
CA GLN A 76 -2.42 16.98 10.24
C GLN A 76 -3.70 17.59 9.66
N ASN A 77 -3.93 17.48 8.35
CA ASN A 77 -5.08 18.06 7.70
C ASN A 77 -6.34 17.18 7.85
N ARG A 78 -6.95 17.21 9.04
CA ARG A 78 -8.09 16.35 9.46
C ARG A 78 -9.33 16.41 8.57
N GLN A 79 -9.49 17.46 7.75
CA GLN A 79 -10.68 17.68 6.92
C GLN A 79 -10.71 16.81 5.64
N SER A 80 -9.57 16.20 5.26
CA SER A 80 -9.52 15.20 4.19
C SER A 80 -8.52 14.09 4.53
N TYR A 81 -8.99 13.01 5.16
CA TYR A 81 -8.20 11.77 5.24
C TYR A 81 -8.06 11.19 3.84
N SER A 82 -7.04 11.64 3.11
CA SER A 82 -6.63 11.06 1.84
C SER A 82 -6.17 9.61 2.05
N ALA A 83 -6.22 8.79 1.00
CA ALA A 83 -5.70 7.43 1.06
C ALA A 83 -4.20 7.39 1.47
N ARG A 84 -3.43 8.44 1.13
CA ARG A 84 -2.04 8.63 1.56
C ARG A 84 -1.92 8.75 3.09
N GLY A 85 -2.67 9.66 3.70
CA GLY A 85 -2.69 9.84 5.14
C GLY A 85 -3.24 8.62 5.89
N ALA A 86 -4.28 7.97 5.34
CA ALA A 86 -4.83 6.74 5.90
C ALA A 86 -3.82 5.58 5.88
N GLY A 87 -3.07 5.42 4.80
CA GLY A 87 -1.98 4.45 4.71
C GLY A 87 -0.91 4.69 5.78
N ILE A 88 -0.38 5.92 5.85
CA ILE A 88 0.63 6.30 6.85
C ILE A 88 0.15 5.97 8.25
N LEU A 89 -1.05 6.44 8.64
CA LEU A 89 -1.59 6.20 9.97
C LEU A 89 -1.86 4.71 10.26
N GLY A 90 -2.26 3.94 9.24
CA GLY A 90 -2.44 2.50 9.34
C GLY A 90 -1.14 1.80 9.75
N PHE A 91 -0.05 2.12 9.04
CA PHE A 91 1.26 1.53 9.30
C PHE A 91 2.01 2.15 10.49
N SER A 92 1.70 3.40 10.88
CA SER A 92 2.30 4.07 12.05
C SER A 92 2.08 3.31 13.36
N ASN A 93 1.04 2.48 13.45
CA ASN A 93 0.79 1.62 14.62
C ASN A 93 1.90 0.59 14.86
N PHE A 94 2.63 0.20 13.81
CA PHE A 94 3.77 -0.72 13.89
C PHE A 94 5.10 -0.01 14.16
N GLY A 95 5.13 1.31 14.03
CA GLY A 95 6.28 2.14 14.33
C GLY A 95 6.24 2.74 15.73
N ARG A 96 7.40 3.14 16.25
CA ARG A 96 7.59 4.04 17.40
C ARG A 96 8.63 5.09 17.02
N ASP A 97 8.72 6.17 17.81
CA ASP A 97 9.69 7.25 17.57
C ASP A 97 9.69 7.70 16.09
N HIS A 98 8.52 8.16 15.61
CA HIS A 98 8.33 8.41 14.18
C HIS A 98 9.17 9.60 13.70
N PHE A 99 10.02 9.35 12.70
CA PHE A 99 10.75 10.37 11.97
C PHE A 99 10.11 10.57 10.59
N TYR A 100 9.70 11.81 10.27
CA TYR A 100 9.18 12.17 8.95
C TYR A 100 10.34 12.72 8.13
N LEU A 101 10.64 12.08 7.01
CA LEU A 101 11.81 12.44 6.19
C LEU A 101 11.63 13.78 5.49
N LEU A 102 10.40 14.18 5.13
CA LEU A 102 10.16 15.32 4.25
C LEU A 102 9.59 16.52 5.02
N ASP A 103 10.02 17.72 4.63
CA ASP A 103 9.37 18.98 5.03
C ASP A 103 8.07 19.23 4.24
N GLU A 104 7.41 20.37 4.47
CA GLU A 104 6.16 20.73 3.78
C GLU A 104 6.38 20.96 2.28
N GLU A 105 7.59 21.36 1.89
CA GLU A 105 8.06 21.53 0.52
C GLU A 105 8.53 20.21 -0.13
N MET A 106 8.35 19.07 0.55
CA MET A 106 8.75 17.72 0.09
C MET A 106 10.26 17.56 -0.12
N LYS A 107 11.09 18.30 0.61
CA LYS A 107 12.54 18.16 0.63
C LYS A 107 12.99 17.25 1.77
N PRO A 108 13.96 16.35 1.54
CA PRO A 108 14.44 15.46 2.60
C PRO A 108 15.31 16.15 3.64
N ASP A 109 15.04 15.89 4.92
CA ASP A 109 15.90 16.22 6.05
C ASP A 109 16.96 15.12 6.26
N TRP A 110 18.08 15.25 5.53
CA TRP A 110 19.19 14.29 5.61
C TRP A 110 19.95 14.34 6.93
N GLU A 111 20.02 15.50 7.59
CA GLU A 111 20.68 15.64 8.89
C GLU A 111 19.86 14.93 9.97
N GLY A 112 18.56 15.19 10.01
CA GLY A 112 17.63 14.49 10.89
C GLY A 112 17.59 12.99 10.63
N LEU A 113 17.65 12.55 9.36
CA LEU A 113 17.71 11.14 9.03
C LEU A 113 18.97 10.47 9.59
N ARG A 114 20.15 11.09 9.42
CA ARG A 114 21.40 10.56 9.98
C ARG A 114 21.34 10.47 11.51
N ALA A 115 20.91 11.55 12.16
CA ALA A 115 20.74 11.56 13.61
C ALA A 115 19.76 10.48 14.10
N PHE A 116 18.68 10.23 13.36
CA PHE A 116 17.73 9.16 13.65
C PHE A 116 18.36 7.77 13.50
N LEU A 117 19.10 7.53 12.42
CA LEU A 117 19.76 6.26 12.17
C LEU A 117 20.84 5.97 13.22
N ASP A 118 21.62 6.98 13.62
CA ASP A 118 22.63 6.89 14.66
C ASP A 118 22.00 6.58 16.02
N LYS A 119 20.91 7.28 16.38
CA LYS A 119 20.15 7.02 17.62
C LYS A 119 19.65 5.58 17.72
N HIS A 120 19.34 4.95 16.59
CA HIS A 120 18.77 3.62 16.52
C HIS A 120 19.70 2.58 15.89
N ALA A 121 21.02 2.82 15.85
CA ALA A 121 22.00 2.04 15.09
C ALA A 121 21.82 0.52 15.23
N ASP A 122 21.67 0.03 16.47
CA ASP A 122 21.59 -1.40 16.82
C ASP A 122 20.19 -2.03 16.72
N THR A 123 19.21 -1.29 16.18
CA THR A 123 17.83 -1.77 16.06
C THR A 123 17.37 -1.75 14.62
N ARG A 124 16.63 -2.79 14.23
CA ARG A 124 15.94 -2.83 12.94
C ARG A 124 14.91 -1.70 12.87
N LYS A 125 14.86 -0.95 11.77
CA LYS A 125 13.88 0.11 11.56
C LYS A 125 12.79 -0.32 10.59
N LEU A 126 11.60 0.26 10.73
CA LEU A 126 10.53 0.20 9.75
C LEU A 126 10.59 1.46 8.88
N ILE A 127 10.71 1.30 7.58
CA ILE A 127 10.62 2.40 6.62
C ILE A 127 9.26 2.25 5.94
N PHE A 128 8.49 3.33 5.86
CA PHE A 128 7.21 3.32 5.16
C PHE A 128 7.07 4.53 4.26
N GLY A 129 6.58 4.31 3.04
CA GLY A 129 6.19 5.38 2.12
C GLY A 129 5.47 4.82 0.90
N PHE A 130 4.81 5.68 0.13
CA PHE A 130 4.27 5.25 -1.16
C PHE A 130 5.41 5.10 -2.16
N THR A 131 5.35 4.09 -3.04
CA THR A 131 6.49 3.70 -3.90
C THR A 131 7.06 4.89 -4.67
N PHE A 132 6.20 5.74 -5.25
CA PHE A 132 6.65 6.91 -6.00
C PHE A 132 7.35 7.97 -5.14
N ILE A 133 6.90 8.17 -3.89
CA ILE A 133 7.50 9.14 -2.98
C ILE A 133 8.85 8.63 -2.48
N VAL A 134 8.94 7.32 -2.16
CA VAL A 134 10.20 6.65 -1.84
C VAL A 134 11.18 6.78 -3.01
N TRP A 135 10.72 6.52 -4.23
CA TRP A 135 11.54 6.62 -5.42
C TRP A 135 12.11 8.02 -5.65
N LEU A 136 11.24 9.04 -5.62
CA LEU A 136 11.62 10.41 -5.95
C LEU A 136 12.40 11.08 -4.82
N HIS A 137 11.87 11.05 -3.60
CA HIS A 137 12.39 11.89 -2.52
C HIS A 137 13.39 11.17 -1.61
N LEU A 138 13.37 9.84 -1.54
CA LEU A 138 14.40 9.11 -0.80
C LEU A 138 15.52 8.66 -1.74
N TYR A 139 15.21 7.90 -2.79
CA TYR A 139 16.28 7.36 -3.65
C TYR A 139 16.90 8.40 -4.57
N LYS A 140 16.12 9.03 -5.47
CA LYS A 140 16.68 9.97 -6.46
C LYS A 140 17.36 11.16 -5.81
N GLU A 141 16.76 11.73 -4.76
CA GLU A 141 17.37 12.83 -4.04
C GLU A 141 18.65 12.42 -3.29
N ALA A 142 18.72 11.21 -2.71
CA ALA A 142 19.97 10.74 -2.12
C ALA A 142 21.09 10.63 -3.16
N VAL A 143 20.78 10.08 -4.35
CA VAL A 143 21.76 9.99 -5.45
C VAL A 143 22.15 11.38 -5.96
N ARG A 144 21.16 12.26 -6.21
CA ARG A 144 21.38 13.62 -6.73
C ARG A 144 22.21 14.49 -5.79
N GLN A 145 22.04 14.32 -4.48
CA GLN A 145 22.75 15.07 -3.44
C GLN A 145 23.95 14.29 -2.86
N GLU A 146 24.33 13.17 -3.48
CA GLU A 146 25.46 12.32 -3.06
C GLU A 146 25.44 11.93 -1.56
N GLN A 147 24.23 11.69 -1.03
CA GLN A 147 24.05 11.34 0.37
C GLN A 147 24.48 9.90 0.63
N ARG A 148 25.28 9.71 1.68
CA ARG A 148 25.66 8.39 2.18
C ARG A 148 24.76 8.01 3.35
N VAL A 149 23.85 7.07 3.09
CA VAL A 149 22.88 6.56 4.07
C VAL A 149 22.87 5.03 3.96
N ASP A 150 22.88 4.32 5.09
CA ASP A 150 22.71 2.86 5.12
C ASP A 150 21.61 2.52 6.14
N PHE A 151 20.53 1.93 5.66
CA PHE A 151 19.41 1.49 6.50
C PHE A 151 19.64 0.11 7.14
N GLY A 152 20.72 -0.60 6.81
CA GLY A 152 21.07 -1.85 7.49
C GLY A 152 20.12 -3.01 7.17
N ASP A 153 19.71 -3.72 8.22
CA ASP A 153 18.73 -4.82 8.19
C ASP A 153 17.26 -4.35 8.21
N SER A 154 17.06 -3.03 8.11
CA SER A 154 15.73 -2.41 8.11
C SER A 154 14.83 -2.91 6.99
N VAL A 155 13.53 -2.76 7.22
CA VAL A 155 12.49 -3.21 6.31
C VAL A 155 11.74 -2.02 5.75
N LEU A 156 11.74 -1.92 4.43
CA LEU A 156 10.87 -1.00 3.70
C LEU A 156 9.56 -1.70 3.36
N ILE A 157 8.46 -1.09 3.78
CA ILE A 157 7.11 -1.44 3.35
C ILE A 157 6.57 -0.29 2.52
N HIS A 158 6.21 -0.57 1.28
CA HIS A 158 5.73 0.45 0.36
C HIS A 158 4.57 -0.04 -0.48
N GLY A 159 3.80 0.87 -1.06
CA GLY A 159 2.68 0.50 -1.92
C GLY A 159 2.18 1.67 -2.74
N GLY A 160 1.40 1.38 -3.77
CA GLY A 160 0.83 2.38 -4.68
C GLY A 160 1.87 3.14 -5.52
N GLY A 161 1.41 3.91 -6.52
CA GLY A 161 2.26 4.84 -7.27
C GLY A 161 3.17 4.26 -8.35
N TRP A 162 3.12 2.95 -8.61
CA TRP A 162 3.89 2.29 -9.67
C TRP A 162 3.65 2.88 -11.08
N LYS A 163 2.45 3.38 -11.38
CA LYS A 163 2.14 4.03 -12.68
C LYS A 163 3.08 5.19 -13.04
N LYS A 164 3.55 5.94 -12.04
CA LYS A 164 4.50 7.04 -12.28
C LYS A 164 5.92 6.54 -12.53
N LEU A 165 6.27 5.37 -11.99
CA LEU A 165 7.55 4.70 -12.25
C LEU A 165 7.57 3.96 -13.59
N GLU A 166 6.42 3.52 -14.10
CA GLU A 166 6.31 2.89 -15.43
C GLU A 166 6.77 3.84 -16.54
N GLN A 167 6.50 5.14 -16.40
CA GLN A 167 7.01 6.18 -17.31
C GLN A 167 8.54 6.25 -17.30
N GLU A 168 9.17 5.86 -16.19
CA GLU A 168 10.62 5.77 -16.03
C GLU A 168 11.17 4.37 -16.27
N LYS A 169 10.33 3.42 -16.75
CA LYS A 169 10.70 2.02 -17.02
C LYS A 169 11.37 1.30 -15.84
N THR A 170 10.97 1.65 -14.61
CA THR A 170 11.49 1.01 -13.39
C THR A 170 10.54 -0.09 -12.92
N ASP A 171 11.00 -1.34 -12.93
CA ASP A 171 10.29 -2.49 -12.36
C ASP A 171 10.65 -2.74 -10.88
N SER A 172 9.91 -3.64 -10.20
CA SER A 172 10.15 -3.95 -8.78
C SER A 172 11.55 -4.47 -8.49
N LEU A 173 12.12 -5.28 -9.39
CA LEU A 173 13.46 -5.83 -9.22
C LEU A 173 14.53 -4.73 -9.29
N THR A 174 14.39 -3.82 -10.27
CA THR A 174 15.29 -2.67 -10.43
C THR A 174 15.15 -1.71 -9.27
N PHE A 175 13.93 -1.40 -8.83
CA PHE A 175 13.67 -0.58 -7.65
C PHE A 175 14.37 -1.16 -6.41
N ASN A 176 14.14 -2.44 -6.09
CA ASN A 176 14.72 -3.10 -4.92
C ASN A 176 16.25 -3.15 -4.98
N ARG A 177 16.83 -3.42 -6.16
CA ARG A 177 18.28 -3.43 -6.35
C ARG A 177 18.89 -2.04 -6.10
N LEU A 178 18.31 -0.99 -6.66
CA LEU A 178 18.84 0.37 -6.52
C LEU A 178 18.74 0.90 -5.08
N LEU A 179 17.63 0.61 -4.38
CA LEU A 179 17.52 0.92 -2.96
C LEU A 179 18.55 0.17 -2.11
N ARG A 180 18.84 -1.09 -2.44
CA ARG A 180 19.88 -1.86 -1.77
C ARG A 180 21.26 -1.26 -2.01
N ASP A 181 21.59 -0.98 -3.26
CA ASP A 181 22.92 -0.53 -3.67
C ASP A 181 23.24 0.88 -3.14
N SER A 182 22.26 1.80 -3.14
CA SER A 182 22.47 3.21 -2.78
C SER A 182 22.12 3.54 -1.32
N LEU A 183 21.19 2.82 -0.70
CA LEU A 183 20.68 3.13 0.64
C LEU A 183 20.82 1.97 1.63
N GLY A 184 21.38 0.83 1.21
CA GLY A 184 21.55 -0.34 2.07
C GLY A 184 20.23 -0.99 2.52
N ILE A 185 19.10 -0.69 1.85
CA ILE A 185 17.80 -1.29 2.18
C ILE A 185 17.77 -2.73 1.64
N ARG A 186 18.00 -3.70 2.54
CA ARG A 186 18.13 -5.13 2.16
C ARG A 186 16.79 -5.84 2.03
N SER A 187 15.78 -5.40 2.79
CA SER A 187 14.41 -5.93 2.78
C SER A 187 13.43 -4.86 2.31
N SER A 188 12.78 -5.08 1.17
CA SER A 188 11.79 -4.18 0.59
C SER A 188 10.60 -4.97 0.09
N TYR A 189 9.41 -4.66 0.60
CA TYR A 189 8.18 -5.36 0.27
C TYR A 189 7.12 -4.37 -0.16
N ASN A 190 6.67 -4.53 -1.40
CA ASN A 190 5.51 -3.85 -1.93
C ASN A 190 4.22 -4.46 -1.34
N TYR A 191 3.13 -3.69 -1.32
CA TYR A 191 1.80 -4.22 -1.05
C TYR A 191 0.77 -3.69 -2.03
N TYR A 192 -0.20 -4.53 -2.34
CA TYR A 192 -1.41 -4.17 -3.08
C TYR A 192 -2.59 -4.09 -2.11
N GLY A 193 -3.41 -3.04 -2.26
CA GLY A 193 -4.56 -2.79 -1.41
C GLY A 193 -5.30 -1.53 -1.84
N MET A 194 -6.51 -1.35 -1.32
CA MET A 194 -7.39 -0.25 -1.67
C MET A 194 -8.25 0.17 -0.47
N VAL A 195 -8.74 1.42 -0.47
CA VAL A 195 -9.54 1.92 0.66
C VAL A 195 -10.86 1.16 0.77
N GLU A 196 -11.37 0.67 -0.35
CA GLU A 196 -12.60 -0.12 -0.46
C GLU A 196 -12.46 -1.50 0.21
N GLN A 197 -11.24 -1.94 0.56
CA GLN A 197 -11.02 -3.21 1.27
C GLN A 197 -9.89 -3.11 2.31
N VAL A 198 -9.95 -2.08 3.16
CA VAL A 198 -8.95 -1.83 4.21
C VAL A 198 -8.75 -3.05 5.11
N GLY A 199 -7.51 -3.27 5.56
CA GLY A 199 -7.11 -4.38 6.42
C GLY A 199 -6.78 -5.67 5.66
N SER A 200 -7.33 -5.86 4.45
CA SER A 200 -6.94 -6.94 3.53
C SER A 200 -5.97 -6.42 2.49
N ILE A 201 -4.69 -6.42 2.85
CA ILE A 201 -3.61 -6.11 1.92
C ILE A 201 -2.92 -7.39 1.46
N PHE A 202 -2.40 -7.35 0.24
CA PHE A 202 -1.68 -8.44 -0.38
C PHE A 202 -0.21 -8.04 -0.43
N MET A 203 0.64 -8.76 0.31
CA MET A 203 2.05 -8.43 0.43
C MET A 203 2.86 -9.13 -0.66
N GLU A 204 3.81 -8.40 -1.24
CA GLU A 204 4.78 -8.95 -2.18
C GLU A 204 5.84 -9.77 -1.42
N CYS A 205 6.18 -10.95 -1.92
CA CYS A 205 7.27 -11.76 -1.40
C CYS A 205 8.60 -11.48 -2.12
N GLU A 206 9.64 -12.19 -1.72
CA GLU A 206 11.00 -12.07 -2.24
C GLU A 206 11.12 -12.48 -3.73
N GLN A 207 10.11 -13.19 -4.26
CA GLN A 207 9.99 -13.53 -5.69
C GLN A 207 9.29 -12.43 -6.51
N GLY A 208 8.84 -11.35 -5.88
CA GLY A 208 8.08 -10.27 -6.54
C GLY A 208 6.61 -10.63 -6.79
N TRP A 209 6.05 -11.59 -6.06
CA TRP A 209 4.65 -12.03 -6.20
C TRP A 209 3.82 -11.61 -5.00
N LEU A 210 2.60 -11.14 -5.26
CA LEU A 210 1.63 -10.78 -4.21
C LEU A 210 0.95 -12.05 -3.69
N HIS A 211 0.78 -12.14 -2.37
CA HIS A 211 0.14 -13.29 -1.72
C HIS A 211 -1.21 -12.93 -1.08
N THR A 212 -2.17 -13.85 -1.18
CA THR A 212 -3.45 -13.78 -0.46
C THR A 212 -3.26 -14.15 1.03
N PRO A 213 -3.67 -13.32 1.99
CA PRO A 213 -3.72 -13.71 3.40
C PRO A 213 -4.92 -14.62 3.69
N ASP A 214 -4.90 -15.38 4.78
CA ASP A 214 -5.92 -16.41 5.12
C ASP A 214 -7.39 -15.95 5.14
N PHE A 215 -7.65 -14.64 5.24
CA PHE A 215 -8.98 -14.04 5.31
C PHE A 215 -9.37 -13.23 4.06
N ALA A 216 -8.54 -13.28 3.02
CA ALA A 216 -8.81 -12.63 1.75
C ALA A 216 -8.38 -13.51 0.58
N ASP A 217 -8.99 -13.32 -0.58
CA ASP A 217 -8.72 -14.16 -1.74
C ASP A 217 -8.88 -13.35 -3.03
N VAL A 218 -8.29 -13.85 -4.12
CA VAL A 218 -8.27 -13.23 -5.44
C VAL A 218 -8.78 -14.21 -6.49
N LEU A 219 -9.56 -13.67 -7.42
CA LEU A 219 -9.90 -14.32 -8.69
C LEU A 219 -9.48 -13.38 -9.83
N VAL A 220 -9.23 -13.96 -11.00
CA VAL A 220 -9.02 -13.21 -12.24
C VAL A 220 -10.15 -13.58 -13.20
N ARG A 221 -10.78 -12.58 -13.82
CA ARG A 221 -11.95 -12.77 -14.68
C ARG A 221 -11.72 -12.27 -16.10
N ASP A 222 -12.37 -12.92 -17.04
CA ASP A 222 -12.47 -12.42 -18.40
C ASP A 222 -13.21 -11.06 -18.40
N PRO A 223 -12.67 -10.02 -19.06
CA PRO A 223 -13.26 -8.69 -19.02
C PRO A 223 -14.61 -8.57 -19.75
N TYR A 224 -14.94 -9.51 -20.63
CA TYR A 224 -16.15 -9.49 -21.46
C TYR A 224 -17.22 -10.46 -20.94
N THR A 225 -16.84 -11.69 -20.58
CA THR A 225 -17.77 -12.72 -20.10
C THR A 225 -17.92 -12.72 -18.58
N LEU A 226 -16.96 -12.14 -17.87
CA LEU A 226 -16.84 -12.17 -16.41
C LEU A 226 -16.69 -13.59 -15.85
N GLU A 227 -16.38 -14.60 -16.66
CA GLU A 227 -16.04 -15.94 -16.18
C GLU A 227 -14.69 -15.94 -15.47
N VAL A 228 -14.50 -16.85 -14.51
CA VAL A 228 -13.21 -17.00 -13.82
C VAL A 228 -12.22 -17.64 -14.78
N LEU A 229 -11.06 -17.02 -14.92
CA LEU A 229 -9.98 -17.50 -15.76
C LEU A 229 -9.08 -18.49 -15.01
N PRO A 230 -8.52 -19.50 -15.70
CA PRO A 230 -7.53 -20.39 -15.12
C PRO A 230 -6.20 -19.66 -14.84
N ASN A 231 -5.37 -20.24 -13.98
CA ASN A 231 -4.04 -19.71 -13.67
C ASN A 231 -3.21 -19.48 -14.94
N GLY A 232 -2.41 -18.42 -14.93
CA GLY A 232 -1.59 -17.99 -16.06
C GLY A 232 -2.32 -17.17 -17.14
N LYS A 233 -3.64 -16.97 -17.02
CA LYS A 233 -4.40 -16.08 -17.90
C LYS A 233 -4.60 -14.71 -17.25
N GLU A 234 -4.34 -13.67 -18.03
CA GLU A 234 -4.52 -12.28 -17.61
C GLU A 234 -5.98 -11.84 -17.77
N GLY A 235 -6.47 -11.05 -16.82
CA GLY A 235 -7.83 -10.52 -16.83
C GLY A 235 -8.06 -9.50 -15.71
N ILE A 236 -9.31 -9.21 -15.40
CA ILE A 236 -9.68 -8.25 -14.35
C ILE A 236 -9.54 -8.94 -12.99
N VAL A 237 -8.82 -8.29 -12.08
CA VAL A 237 -8.68 -8.75 -10.69
C VAL A 237 -9.99 -8.53 -9.94
N GLN A 238 -10.48 -9.57 -9.28
CA GLN A 238 -11.52 -9.50 -8.27
C GLN A 238 -10.89 -9.83 -6.92
N VAL A 239 -11.16 -9.00 -5.91
CA VAL A 239 -10.68 -9.19 -4.54
C VAL A 239 -11.83 -9.53 -3.60
N MET A 240 -11.59 -10.45 -2.67
CA MET A 240 -12.55 -10.92 -1.68
C MET A 240 -11.95 -10.83 -0.28
N SER A 241 -12.76 -10.50 0.71
CA SER A 241 -12.32 -10.33 2.10
C SER A 241 -13.43 -10.64 3.09
N LEU A 242 -13.06 -11.31 4.18
CA LEU A 242 -13.97 -11.60 5.29
C LEU A 242 -14.08 -10.45 6.31
N LEU A 243 -13.31 -9.36 6.15
CA LEU A 243 -13.23 -8.29 7.15
C LEU A 243 -14.41 -7.29 7.13
N PRO A 244 -14.88 -6.83 5.94
CA PRO A 244 -15.92 -5.80 5.87
C PRO A 244 -17.29 -6.34 6.28
N SER A 245 -17.90 -5.74 7.31
CA SER A 245 -19.30 -5.97 7.67
C SER A 245 -20.13 -4.69 7.71
N SER A 246 -19.52 -3.52 7.92
CA SER A 246 -20.22 -2.23 7.96
C SER A 246 -20.51 -1.63 6.58
N TYR A 247 -19.99 -2.24 5.52
CA TYR A 247 -20.19 -1.82 4.13
C TYR A 247 -19.93 -3.03 3.20
N PRO A 248 -20.42 -3.02 1.93
CA PRO A 248 -20.32 -4.17 1.03
C PRO A 248 -18.92 -4.34 0.37
N GLY A 249 -17.85 -4.30 1.18
CA GLY A 249 -16.45 -4.42 0.74
C GLY A 249 -15.93 -5.86 0.58
N HIS A 250 -16.75 -6.87 0.89
CA HIS A 250 -16.31 -8.26 1.00
C HIS A 250 -16.04 -8.95 -0.34
N ASN A 251 -16.57 -8.42 -1.46
CA ASN A 251 -16.41 -9.00 -2.79
C ASN A 251 -16.45 -7.93 -3.88
N LEU A 252 -15.28 -7.50 -4.34
CA LEU A 252 -15.11 -6.35 -5.22
C LEU A 252 -14.51 -6.76 -6.57
N LEU A 253 -15.14 -6.33 -7.66
CA LEU A 253 -14.53 -6.31 -8.98
C LEU A 253 -13.72 -5.02 -9.11
N THR A 254 -12.41 -5.15 -9.26
CA THR A 254 -11.49 -4.02 -9.38
C THR A 254 -11.45 -3.50 -10.81
N GLU A 255 -10.60 -2.52 -11.05
CA GLU A 255 -10.24 -2.07 -12.40
C GLU A 255 -8.78 -2.39 -12.74
N ASP A 256 -8.14 -3.19 -11.89
CA ASP A 256 -6.76 -3.61 -12.04
C ASP A 256 -6.71 -4.90 -12.87
N VAL A 257 -5.71 -4.99 -13.75
CA VAL A 257 -5.46 -6.14 -14.61
C VAL A 257 -4.35 -6.97 -13.99
N GLY A 258 -4.50 -8.28 -13.97
CA GLY A 258 -3.53 -9.16 -13.35
C GLY A 258 -3.70 -10.62 -13.72
N VAL A 259 -2.84 -11.45 -13.15
CA VAL A 259 -2.75 -12.90 -13.41
C VAL A 259 -2.48 -13.65 -12.11
N ILE A 260 -3.15 -14.78 -11.91
CA ILE A 260 -2.80 -15.74 -10.86
C ILE A 260 -1.70 -16.64 -11.38
N LEU A 261 -0.59 -16.72 -10.64
CA LEU A 261 0.60 -17.48 -11.00
C LEU A 261 0.53 -18.93 -10.51
N GLY A 262 -0.15 -19.16 -9.38
CA GLY A 262 -0.21 -20.46 -8.72
C GLY A 262 -0.83 -20.34 -7.34
N GLU A 263 -0.82 -21.45 -6.61
CA GLU A 263 -1.35 -21.59 -5.26
C GLU A 263 -0.49 -22.60 -4.50
N ASP A 264 -0.09 -22.26 -3.28
CA ASP A 264 0.70 -23.09 -2.37
C ASP A 264 2.06 -23.61 -2.90
N ASN A 265 2.52 -23.10 -4.04
CA ASN A 265 3.74 -23.55 -4.71
C ASN A 265 4.80 -22.45 -4.83
N CYS A 266 4.72 -21.41 -3.99
CA CYS A 266 5.71 -20.35 -3.98
C CYS A 266 7.03 -20.80 -3.30
N PRO A 267 8.19 -20.60 -3.93
CA PRO A 267 9.49 -20.89 -3.31
C PRO A 267 9.76 -20.12 -2.01
N CYS A 268 9.02 -19.04 -1.73
CA CYS A 268 9.14 -18.31 -0.47
C CYS A 268 8.53 -19.04 0.74
N GLY A 269 7.78 -20.13 0.51
CA GLY A 269 7.14 -20.93 1.56
C GLY A 269 5.83 -20.37 2.11
N ARG A 270 5.36 -19.21 1.62
CA ARG A 270 4.03 -18.68 1.96
C ARG A 270 2.95 -19.43 1.16
N HIS A 271 1.90 -19.82 1.88
CA HIS A 271 0.69 -20.46 1.34
C HIS A 271 -0.29 -19.45 0.72
N GLY A 272 -1.31 -19.97 0.05
CA GLY A 272 -2.34 -19.21 -0.66
C GLY A 272 -1.98 -18.93 -2.12
N LYS A 273 -2.87 -18.21 -2.80
CA LYS A 273 -2.66 -17.83 -4.21
C LYS A 273 -1.57 -16.78 -4.31
N MET A 274 -0.74 -16.93 -5.34
CA MET A 274 0.19 -15.90 -5.76
C MET A 274 -0.31 -15.24 -7.03
N PHE A 275 -0.22 -13.92 -7.10
CA PHE A 275 -0.66 -13.17 -8.27
C PHE A 275 0.22 -11.95 -8.53
N ARG A 276 0.07 -11.38 -9.71
CA ARG A 276 0.68 -10.11 -10.11
C ARG A 276 -0.38 -9.18 -10.65
N VAL A 277 -0.19 -7.89 -10.42
CA VAL A 277 -0.98 -6.82 -11.02
C VAL A 277 -0.12 -6.14 -12.07
N SER A 278 -0.57 -6.15 -13.32
CA SER A 278 0.14 -5.62 -14.49
C SER A 278 -0.17 -4.15 -14.77
N GLY A 279 -1.29 -3.65 -14.24
CA GLY A 279 -1.74 -2.29 -14.50
C GLY A 279 -3.24 -2.13 -14.31
N ARG A 280 -3.86 -1.23 -15.07
CA ARG A 280 -5.32 -1.01 -15.07
C ARG A 280 -5.90 -1.10 -16.47
N LEU A 281 -7.20 -1.36 -16.54
CA LEU A 281 -7.91 -1.31 -17.81
C LEU A 281 -7.73 0.06 -18.49
N PRO A 282 -7.58 0.13 -19.82
CA PRO A 282 -7.32 1.40 -20.54
C PRO A 282 -8.40 2.47 -20.37
N ALA A 283 -9.64 2.08 -20.08
CA ALA A 283 -10.76 2.99 -19.79
C ALA A 283 -11.01 3.19 -18.28
N ALA A 284 -10.19 2.58 -17.42
CA ALA A 284 -10.25 2.79 -15.99
C ALA A 284 -9.51 4.05 -15.59
N GLU A 285 -10.05 4.75 -14.60
CA GLU A 285 -9.49 6.01 -14.13
C GLU A 285 -8.06 5.83 -13.61
N ILE A 286 -7.24 6.85 -13.85
CA ILE A 286 -5.93 6.98 -13.21
C ILE A 286 -6.20 7.22 -11.72
N ARG A 287 -5.97 6.20 -10.87
CA ARG A 287 -5.90 6.35 -9.42
C ARG A 287 -4.64 5.71 -8.87
N GLY A 288 -4.11 6.35 -7.85
CA GLY A 288 -2.96 5.93 -7.06
C GLY A 288 -2.89 6.83 -5.84
N CYS A 289 -2.58 6.28 -4.67
CA CYS A 289 -2.50 7.07 -3.44
C CYS A 289 -1.40 8.15 -3.48
N SER A 290 -0.44 8.02 -4.41
CA SER A 290 0.58 9.03 -4.74
C SER A 290 0.13 10.06 -5.78
N ASP A 291 -1.05 9.91 -6.38
CA ASP A 291 -1.46 10.71 -7.55
C ASP A 291 -1.92 12.11 -7.18
N THR A 292 -2.21 12.36 -5.90
CA THR A 292 -2.46 13.72 -5.37
C THR A 292 -1.19 14.58 -5.31
N TYR A 293 -0.02 14.03 -5.64
CA TYR A 293 1.25 14.74 -5.69
C TYR A 293 1.79 14.75 -7.12
N SER A 294 1.61 15.85 -7.84
CA SER A 294 2.30 16.12 -9.11
C SER A 294 3.62 16.83 -8.80
N ALA A 295 4.75 16.17 -9.04
CA ALA A 295 6.04 16.85 -9.08
C ALA A 295 6.01 17.81 -10.29
N THR A 296 6.14 19.10 -10.04
CA THR A 296 6.47 20.10 -11.07
C THR A 296 7.94 20.07 -11.37
#